data_AF-A0A3D1REL7-F1
#
_entry.id   AF-A0A3D1REL7-F1
#
_cell.length_a   1.000
_cell.length_b   1.000
_cell.length_c   1.000
_cell.angle_alpha   90.00
_cell.angle_beta   90.00
_cell.angle_gamma   90.00
#
_symmetry.space_group_name_H-M   'P 1'
#
loop_
_entity.id
_entity.type
_entity.pdbx_description
1 polymer ?
#
loop_
_entity_poly.entity_id
_entity_poly.type
_entity_poly.pdbx_seq_one_letter_code
_entity_poly.pdbx_strand_id
1 'polypeptide(L)'
;MEEGQTREQFREDLEMAVRIARQDGSEIHSLVFPRNQFNPEYLSVCKDVGISAVRSSPNIWYWKYATGSTFKEKFFRAGDAYIKMQPIKPVKLEDIDIHTDMPLLLPSTRLYRAWQPKYKVQNFFKLRRILNEMTEAARKGYYYHLWWHPHNFGYHPHQCLEELEQILQHYQKLSKLYGFKSMTMHEITQYLRNE
;
A
#
# COMPACT_ATOMS: atom_id res chain seq x y z
N MET A 1 6.83 -11.83 -21.45
CA MET A 1 6.60 -10.45 -20.97
C MET A 1 7.44 -9.56 -21.85
N GLU A 2 6.93 -8.39 -22.19
CA GLU A 2 7.72 -7.37 -22.89
C GLU A 2 8.90 -6.93 -22.02
N GLU A 3 9.99 -6.49 -22.65
CA GLU A 3 11.07 -5.84 -21.92
C GLU A 3 10.51 -4.63 -21.16
N GLY A 4 10.89 -4.49 -19.89
CA GLY A 4 10.50 -3.34 -19.09
C GLY A 4 11.14 -2.06 -19.64
N GLN A 5 10.68 -0.91 -19.17
CA GLN A 5 11.27 0.38 -19.52
C GLN A 5 12.75 0.47 -19.07
N THR A 6 13.54 1.31 -19.72
CA THR A 6 14.90 1.65 -19.28
C THR A 6 14.86 2.67 -18.13
N ARG A 7 16.00 2.87 -17.45
CA ARG A 7 16.12 3.88 -16.38
C ARG A 7 15.90 5.30 -16.91
N GLU A 8 16.34 5.57 -18.13
CA GLU A 8 16.18 6.84 -18.84
C GLU A 8 14.72 7.06 -19.24
N GLN A 9 14.04 6.04 -19.77
CA GLN A 9 12.60 6.11 -20.05
C GLN A 9 11.80 6.38 -18.77
N PHE A 10 12.11 5.68 -17.68
CA PHE A 10 11.49 5.93 -16.38
C PHE A 10 11.71 7.38 -15.89
N ARG A 11 12.91 7.93 -16.10
CA ARG A 11 13.22 9.32 -15.74
C ARG A 11 12.35 10.30 -16.51
N GLU A 12 12.28 10.16 -17.83
CA GLU A 12 11.46 11.03 -18.69
C GLU A 12 9.97 10.98 -18.29
N ASP A 13 9.45 9.77 -18.05
CA ASP A 13 8.06 9.59 -17.59
C ASP A 13 7.79 10.27 -16.25
N LEU A 14 8.70 10.11 -15.29
CA LEU A 14 8.55 10.65 -13.95
C LEU A 14 8.72 12.18 -13.93
N GLU A 15 9.69 12.71 -14.67
CA GLU A 15 9.88 14.16 -14.86
C GLU A 15 8.65 14.79 -15.53
N MET A 16 8.08 14.12 -16.53
CA MET A 16 6.85 14.57 -17.17
C MET A 16 5.69 14.59 -16.17
N ALA A 17 5.50 13.53 -15.39
CA ALA A 17 4.45 13.47 -14.37
C ALA A 17 4.58 14.60 -13.34
N VAL A 18 5.79 14.87 -12.86
CA VAL A 18 6.09 15.98 -11.93
C VAL A 18 5.80 17.34 -12.58
N ARG A 19 6.19 17.54 -13.84
CA ARG A 19 5.90 18.78 -14.58
C ARG A 19 4.40 19.03 -14.71
N ILE A 20 3.62 18.03 -15.12
CA ILE A 20 2.16 18.15 -15.29
C ILE A 20 1.51 18.47 -13.95
N ALA A 21 1.85 17.73 -12.88
CA ALA A 21 1.30 18.00 -11.56
C ALA A 21 1.58 19.44 -11.10
N ARG A 22 2.79 19.95 -11.33
CA ARG A 22 3.15 21.34 -11.00
C ARG A 22 2.36 22.37 -11.81
N GLN A 23 2.08 22.08 -13.09
CA GLN A 23 1.22 22.95 -13.92
C GLN A 23 -0.20 23.05 -13.36
N ASP A 24 -0.69 21.96 -12.76
CA ASP A 24 -1.99 21.89 -12.08
C ASP A 24 -1.94 22.37 -10.62
N GLY A 25 -0.82 22.93 -10.16
CA GLY A 25 -0.65 23.46 -8.79
C GLY A 25 -0.48 22.39 -7.71
N SER A 26 -0.10 21.17 -8.09
CA SER A 26 0.16 20.04 -7.18
C SER A 26 1.62 19.61 -7.17
N GLU A 27 2.08 19.06 -6.05
CA GLU A 27 3.42 18.48 -5.93
C GLU A 27 3.34 16.96 -5.71
N ILE A 28 4.22 16.22 -6.38
CA ILE A 28 4.31 14.77 -6.22
C ILE A 28 5.51 14.48 -5.31
N HIS A 29 5.22 13.96 -4.11
CA HIS A 29 6.26 13.56 -3.14
C HIS A 29 6.38 12.05 -2.97
N SER A 30 5.46 11.27 -3.54
CA SER A 30 5.45 9.83 -3.36
C SER A 30 5.10 9.08 -4.64
N LEU A 31 5.61 7.86 -4.77
CA LEU A 31 5.40 7.01 -5.93
C LEU A 31 4.92 5.61 -5.56
N VAL A 32 4.02 5.08 -6.39
CA VAL A 32 3.66 3.66 -6.41
C VAL A 32 4.08 3.09 -7.75
N PHE A 33 5.00 2.12 -7.77
CA PHE A 33 5.43 1.49 -9.01
C PHE A 33 4.29 0.75 -9.70
N PRO A 34 4.14 0.87 -11.04
CA PRO A 34 3.19 0.09 -11.80
C PRO A 34 3.34 -1.41 -11.49
N ARG A 35 2.19 -2.08 -11.25
CA ARG A 35 2.14 -3.51 -10.92
C ARG A 35 2.95 -3.91 -9.67
N ASN A 36 3.31 -2.96 -8.79
CA ASN A 36 4.22 -3.15 -7.66
C ASN A 36 5.59 -3.75 -8.05
N GLN A 37 6.04 -3.50 -9.28
CA GLN A 37 7.35 -3.94 -9.77
C GLN A 37 8.44 -2.97 -9.30
N PHE A 38 8.86 -3.13 -8.05
CA PHE A 38 9.91 -2.30 -7.45
C PHE A 38 11.27 -2.59 -8.09
N ASN A 39 11.97 -1.54 -8.51
CA ASN A 39 13.37 -1.59 -8.95
C ASN A 39 14.23 -0.64 -8.08
N PRO A 40 15.16 -1.17 -7.25
CA PRO A 40 16.07 -0.33 -6.46
C PRO A 40 16.88 0.68 -7.28
N GLU A 41 17.25 0.34 -8.52
CA GLU A 41 18.05 1.22 -9.40
C GLU A 41 17.33 2.51 -9.78
N TYR A 42 16.01 2.51 -9.66
CA TYR A 42 15.17 3.67 -9.97
C TYR A 42 14.98 4.60 -8.79
N LEU A 43 15.37 4.19 -7.58
CA LEU A 43 15.26 5.05 -6.39
C LEU A 43 16.09 6.33 -6.51
N SER A 44 17.25 6.28 -7.19
CA SER A 44 18.04 7.48 -7.41
C SER A 44 17.30 8.47 -8.30
N VAL A 45 16.59 7.97 -9.32
CA VAL A 45 15.79 8.81 -10.23
C VAL A 45 14.64 9.44 -9.46
N CYS A 46 13.94 8.65 -8.62
CA CYS A 46 12.91 9.16 -7.72
C CYS A 46 13.43 10.30 -6.83
N LYS A 47 14.61 10.12 -6.22
CA LYS A 47 15.26 11.17 -5.42
C LYS A 47 15.50 12.44 -6.24
N ASP A 48 16.13 12.30 -7.42
CA ASP A 48 16.54 13.43 -8.26
C ASP A 48 15.37 14.34 -8.65
N VAL A 49 14.16 13.78 -8.81
CA VAL A 49 12.96 14.54 -9.17
C VAL A 49 12.14 15.04 -7.96
N GLY A 50 12.58 14.75 -6.73
CA GLY A 50 11.95 15.21 -5.49
C GLY A 50 10.94 14.24 -4.85
N ILE A 51 10.90 12.96 -5.26
CA ILE A 51 10.10 11.93 -4.57
C ILE A 51 10.79 11.56 -3.26
N SER A 52 10.10 11.71 -2.13
CA SER A 52 10.60 11.37 -0.80
C SER A 52 10.14 10.02 -0.29
N ALA A 53 9.14 9.39 -0.91
CA ALA A 53 8.61 8.10 -0.50
C ALA A 53 8.19 7.19 -1.67
N VAL A 54 8.39 5.89 -1.52
CA VAL A 54 7.96 4.86 -2.47
C VAL A 54 7.18 3.78 -1.74
N ARG A 55 6.02 3.37 -2.27
CA ARG A 55 5.31 2.21 -1.73
C ARG A 55 6.03 0.93 -2.16
N SER A 56 6.59 0.20 -1.20
CA SER A 56 7.21 -1.10 -1.42
C SER A 56 6.20 -2.23 -1.18
N SER A 57 6.42 -3.40 -1.79
CA SER A 57 5.72 -4.60 -1.34
C SER A 57 6.35 -5.07 -0.04
N PRO A 58 5.55 -5.58 0.92
CA PRO A 58 6.11 -6.19 2.12
C PRO A 58 7.06 -7.33 1.69
N ASN A 59 8.13 -7.52 2.45
CA ASN A 59 9.21 -8.47 2.17
C ASN A 59 8.68 -9.92 2.35
N ILE A 60 7.83 -10.36 1.43
CA ILE A 60 7.14 -11.64 1.45
C ILE A 60 7.67 -12.46 0.27
N TRP A 61 8.29 -13.58 0.59
CA TRP A 61 9.02 -14.50 -0.29
C TRP A 61 8.33 -14.88 -1.62
N TYR A 62 6.99 -14.85 -1.70
CA TYR A 62 6.26 -15.20 -2.93
C TYR A 62 5.99 -14.02 -3.88
N TRP A 63 6.27 -12.77 -3.48
CA TRP A 63 6.22 -11.63 -4.39
C TRP A 63 7.39 -11.61 -5.39
N LYS A 64 8.38 -12.49 -5.20
CA LYS A 64 9.62 -12.51 -5.99
C LYS A 64 9.46 -12.98 -7.44
N TYR A 65 8.34 -13.61 -7.83
CA TYR A 65 8.16 -14.10 -9.21
C TYR A 65 6.70 -13.97 -9.68
N ALA A 66 6.39 -12.88 -10.38
CA ALA A 66 5.15 -12.76 -11.15
C ALA A 66 5.22 -13.49 -12.52
N THR A 67 6.34 -14.13 -12.81
CA THR A 67 6.59 -14.96 -14.00
C THR A 67 6.29 -16.43 -13.68
N GLY A 68 5.23 -16.99 -14.28
CA GLY A 68 5.00 -18.44 -14.28
C GLY A 68 4.21 -19.02 -13.10
N SER A 69 3.15 -18.35 -12.64
CA SER A 69 2.49 -18.75 -11.39
C SER A 69 1.74 -20.08 -11.47
N THR A 70 2.13 -21.05 -10.65
CA THR A 70 1.48 -22.36 -10.49
C THR A 70 0.10 -22.21 -9.80
N PHE A 71 -0.83 -23.16 -10.01
CA PHE A 71 -2.19 -23.15 -9.40
C PHE A 71 -2.17 -22.94 -7.86
N LYS A 72 -1.12 -23.47 -7.19
CA LYS A 72 -0.87 -23.27 -5.75
C LYS A 72 -0.62 -21.81 -5.38
N GLU A 73 0.13 -21.06 -6.16
CA GLU A 73 0.43 -19.64 -5.88
C GLU A 73 -0.80 -18.74 -6.08
N LYS A 74 -1.67 -19.06 -7.05
CA LYS A 74 -2.98 -18.41 -7.20
C LYS A 74 -3.87 -18.70 -5.98
N PHE A 75 -3.84 -19.94 -5.48
CA PHE A 75 -4.54 -20.33 -4.25
C PHE A 75 -3.95 -19.64 -3.01
N PHE A 76 -2.63 -19.45 -2.90
CA PHE A 76 -2.01 -18.70 -1.81
C PHE A 76 -2.30 -17.20 -1.88
N ARG A 77 -2.31 -16.57 -3.06
CA ARG A 77 -2.74 -15.17 -3.22
C ARG A 77 -4.22 -14.97 -2.92
N ALA A 78 -5.08 -15.93 -3.28
CA ALA A 78 -6.48 -15.90 -2.89
C ALA A 78 -6.63 -16.18 -1.38
N GLY A 79 -5.92 -17.16 -0.85
CA GLY A 79 -5.90 -17.56 0.56
C GLY A 79 -5.34 -16.49 1.48
N ASP A 80 -4.38 -15.67 1.06
CA ASP A 80 -3.87 -14.53 1.85
C ASP A 80 -4.96 -13.49 2.17
N ALA A 81 -6.02 -13.43 1.35
CA ALA A 81 -7.17 -12.58 1.65
C ALA A 81 -8.12 -13.15 2.71
N TYR A 82 -8.08 -14.47 2.97
CA TYR A 82 -9.17 -15.16 3.68
C TYR A 82 -8.72 -16.14 4.79
N ILE A 83 -7.47 -16.59 4.77
CA ILE A 83 -6.94 -17.61 5.69
C ILE A 83 -5.73 -17.02 6.42
N LYS A 84 -5.69 -17.18 7.74
CA LYS A 84 -4.61 -16.80 8.67
C LYS A 84 -3.23 -17.42 8.37
N MET A 85 -2.98 -17.97 7.18
CA MET A 85 -1.75 -18.72 6.92
C MET A 85 -0.52 -17.86 6.67
N GLN A 86 -0.67 -16.56 6.42
CA GLN A 86 0.44 -15.63 6.58
C GLN A 86 -0.05 -14.40 7.35
N PRO A 87 0.31 -14.24 8.64
CA PRO A 87 0.22 -12.94 9.26
C PRO A 87 1.11 -12.02 8.42
N ILE A 88 0.53 -10.99 7.83
CA ILE A 88 1.35 -9.92 7.29
C ILE A 88 2.13 -9.40 8.48
N LYS A 89 3.46 -9.51 8.41
CA LYS A 89 4.35 -9.11 9.49
C LYS A 89 3.97 -7.68 9.86
N PRO A 90 3.61 -7.41 11.13
CA PRO A 90 3.33 -6.05 11.55
C PRO A 90 4.52 -5.16 11.20
N VAL A 91 4.25 -3.98 10.66
CA VAL A 91 5.30 -3.04 10.26
C VAL A 91 5.50 -2.10 11.43
N LYS A 92 6.58 -2.28 12.18
CA LYS A 92 6.94 -1.32 13.21
C LYS A 92 7.49 -0.06 12.55
N LEU A 93 7.25 1.10 13.15
CA LEU A 93 7.81 2.35 12.62
C LEU A 93 9.35 2.33 12.66
N GLU A 94 9.94 1.72 13.70
CA GLU A 94 11.40 1.52 13.83
C GLU A 94 12.02 0.61 12.75
N ASP A 95 11.21 -0.21 12.07
CA ASP A 95 11.68 -1.08 10.98
C ASP A 95 11.74 -0.34 9.63
N ILE A 96 11.24 0.90 9.55
CA ILE A 96 11.32 1.74 8.35
C ILE A 96 12.67 2.45 8.36
N ASP A 97 13.52 2.12 7.39
CA ASP A 97 14.85 2.71 7.28
C ASP A 97 14.77 4.20 6.87
N ILE A 98 15.05 5.08 7.83
CA ILE A 98 15.08 6.54 7.69
C ILE A 98 16.48 7.09 7.44
N HIS A 99 17.53 6.26 7.48
CA HIS A 99 18.93 6.72 7.53
C HIS A 99 19.58 6.88 6.16
N THR A 100 18.79 6.85 5.09
CA THR A 100 19.30 7.00 3.73
C THR A 100 18.86 8.34 3.16
N ASP A 101 19.72 8.96 2.33
CA ASP A 101 19.32 10.09 1.49
C ASP A 101 18.40 9.66 0.33
N MET A 102 17.78 8.48 0.40
CA MET A 102 16.94 7.89 -0.62
C MET A 102 15.47 8.01 -0.22
N PRO A 103 14.52 7.84 -1.15
CA PRO A 103 13.11 7.83 -0.83
C PRO A 103 12.78 6.72 0.18
N LEU A 104 11.98 7.01 1.21
CA LEU A 104 11.57 6.02 2.20
C LEU A 104 10.77 4.89 1.53
N LEU A 105 11.11 3.65 1.85
CA LEU A 105 10.35 2.49 1.41
C LEU A 105 9.21 2.22 2.40
N LEU A 106 7.99 2.60 2.02
CA LEU A 106 6.80 2.41 2.82
C LEU A 106 6.09 1.11 2.41
N PRO A 107 6.18 0.03 3.21
CA PRO A 107 5.64 -1.27 2.82
C PRO A 107 4.10 -1.26 2.84
N SER A 108 3.44 -1.67 1.76
CA SER A 108 1.98 -1.84 1.79
C SER A 108 1.59 -2.95 2.77
N THR A 109 0.49 -2.79 3.51
CA THR A 109 0.02 -3.83 4.43
C THR A 109 -1.07 -4.67 3.80
N ARG A 110 -2.22 -4.10 3.43
CA ARG A 110 -3.39 -4.88 3.01
C ARG A 110 -4.02 -4.31 1.75
N LEU A 111 -4.21 -5.16 0.75
CA LEU A 111 -5.10 -4.86 -0.37
C LEU A 111 -6.55 -5.08 0.06
N TYR A 112 -7.37 -4.03 0.00
CA TYR A 112 -8.82 -4.16 0.08
C TYR A 112 -9.33 -4.81 -1.20
N ARG A 113 -10.07 -5.92 -1.05
CA ARG A 113 -10.71 -6.61 -2.16
C ARG A 113 -12.17 -6.20 -2.26
N ALA A 114 -12.61 -5.97 -3.49
CA ALA A 114 -14.00 -5.67 -3.83
C ALA A 114 -14.96 -6.67 -3.17
N TRP A 115 -16.11 -6.18 -2.71
CA TRP A 115 -17.20 -7.03 -2.24
C TRP A 115 -17.69 -7.93 -3.38
N GLN A 116 -18.01 -9.19 -3.07
CA GLN A 116 -18.45 -10.18 -4.04
C GLN A 116 -19.75 -10.87 -3.60
N PRO A 117 -20.83 -10.88 -4.41
CA PRO A 117 -22.14 -11.39 -4.02
C PRO A 117 -22.15 -12.89 -3.75
N LYS A 118 -21.33 -13.64 -4.51
CA LYS A 118 -21.18 -15.10 -4.36
C LYS A 118 -20.45 -15.50 -3.08
N TYR A 119 -19.76 -14.56 -2.42
CA TYR A 119 -18.78 -14.85 -1.37
C TYR A 119 -19.05 -14.06 -0.07
N LYS A 120 -20.30 -14.08 0.42
CA LYS A 120 -20.73 -13.29 1.60
C LYS A 120 -19.89 -13.58 2.86
N VAL A 121 -19.61 -14.86 3.11
CA VAL A 121 -18.79 -15.30 4.26
C VAL A 121 -17.35 -14.78 4.12
N GLN A 122 -16.78 -14.83 2.91
CA GLN A 122 -15.46 -14.30 2.64
C GLN A 122 -15.41 -12.77 2.79
N ASN A 123 -16.45 -12.04 2.38
CA ASN A 123 -16.52 -10.59 2.60
C ASN A 123 -16.51 -10.26 4.10
N PHE A 124 -17.29 -10.99 4.90
CA PHE A 124 -17.30 -10.83 6.35
C PHE A 124 -15.92 -11.07 6.98
N PHE A 125 -15.25 -12.18 6.64
CA PHE A 125 -13.91 -12.47 7.17
C PHE A 125 -12.85 -11.49 6.68
N LYS A 126 -12.92 -11.03 5.42
CA LYS A 126 -12.07 -9.97 4.87
C LYS A 126 -12.19 -8.69 5.69
N LEU A 127 -13.41 -8.20 5.90
CA LEU A 127 -13.65 -6.98 6.67
C LEU A 127 -13.15 -7.16 8.11
N ARG A 128 -13.57 -8.25 8.78
CA ARG A 128 -13.13 -8.57 10.14
C ARG A 128 -11.60 -8.61 10.26
N ARG A 129 -10.90 -9.12 9.25
CA ARG A 129 -9.43 -9.15 9.21
C ARG A 129 -8.84 -7.74 9.16
N ILE A 130 -9.34 -6.87 8.28
CA ILE A 130 -8.90 -5.46 8.19
C ILE A 130 -9.06 -4.77 9.55
N LEU A 131 -10.25 -4.88 10.17
CA LEU A 131 -10.52 -4.22 11.45
C LEU A 131 -9.62 -4.75 12.59
N ASN A 132 -9.33 -6.04 12.62
CA ASN A 132 -8.42 -6.63 13.62
C ASN A 132 -6.97 -6.19 13.39
N GLU A 133 -6.50 -6.16 12.14
CA GLU A 133 -5.15 -5.70 11.81
C GLU A 133 -4.96 -4.22 12.16
N MET A 134 -5.96 -3.37 11.87
CA MET A 134 -5.96 -1.97 12.30
C MET A 134 -5.92 -1.84 13.83
N THR A 135 -6.72 -2.64 14.54
CA THR A 135 -6.73 -2.62 16.03
C THR A 135 -5.37 -2.98 16.59
N GLU A 136 -4.75 -4.05 16.07
CA GLU A 136 -3.41 -4.47 16.51
C GLU A 136 -2.36 -3.41 16.20
N ALA A 137 -2.43 -2.76 15.03
CA ALA A 137 -1.52 -1.69 14.67
C ALA A 137 -1.66 -0.49 15.61
N ALA A 138 -2.89 -0.05 15.87
CA ALA A 138 -3.18 1.05 16.78
C ALA A 138 -2.68 0.77 18.20
N ARG A 139 -2.98 -0.43 18.74
CA ARG A 139 -2.58 -0.82 20.11
C ARG A 139 -1.06 -0.88 20.32
N LYS A 140 -0.31 -1.24 19.27
CA LYS A 140 1.13 -1.47 19.34
C LYS A 140 1.96 -0.31 18.75
N GLY A 141 1.33 0.74 18.25
CA GLY A 141 2.01 1.85 17.59
C GLY A 141 2.66 1.45 16.25
N TYR A 142 2.06 0.52 15.52
CA TYR A 142 2.56 0.06 14.23
C TYR A 142 1.96 0.82 13.06
N TYR A 143 2.68 0.77 11.94
CA TYR A 143 2.24 1.26 10.65
C TYR A 143 1.22 0.31 10.02
N TYR A 144 0.17 0.86 9.39
CA TYR A 144 -0.82 0.10 8.62
C TYR A 144 -1.21 0.83 7.34
N HIS A 145 -0.98 0.20 6.19
CA HIS A 145 -1.33 0.74 4.88
C HIS A 145 -2.35 -0.16 4.19
N LEU A 146 -3.61 0.24 4.30
CA LEU A 146 -4.71 -0.30 3.52
C LEU A 146 -4.75 0.41 2.16
N TRP A 147 -4.80 -0.36 1.07
CA TRP A 147 -4.82 0.20 -0.28
C TRP A 147 -5.83 -0.52 -1.17
N TRP A 148 -6.30 0.17 -2.21
CA TRP A 148 -7.22 -0.34 -3.22
C TRP A 148 -7.01 0.39 -4.55
N HIS A 149 -7.71 -0.06 -5.58
CA HIS A 149 -7.91 0.69 -6.82
C HIS A 149 -9.37 1.13 -6.93
N PRO A 150 -9.66 2.26 -7.59
CA PRO A 150 -11.04 2.72 -7.78
C PRO A 150 -11.97 1.66 -8.39
N HIS A 151 -11.48 0.86 -9.33
CA HIS A 151 -12.27 -0.21 -9.94
C HIS A 151 -12.72 -1.31 -8.94
N ASN A 152 -12.07 -1.44 -7.78
CA ASN A 152 -12.51 -2.37 -6.73
C ASN A 152 -13.87 -1.95 -6.12
N PHE A 153 -14.23 -0.67 -6.23
CA PHE A 153 -15.52 -0.14 -5.80
C PHE A 153 -16.55 -0.08 -6.94
N GLY A 154 -16.17 -0.44 -8.18
CA GLY A 154 -17.00 -0.22 -9.37
C GLY A 154 -18.16 -1.21 -9.55
N TYR A 155 -18.00 -2.49 -9.17
CA TYR A 155 -19.01 -3.53 -9.45
C TYR A 155 -20.16 -3.55 -8.44
N HIS A 156 -19.85 -3.34 -7.16
CA HIS A 156 -20.80 -3.38 -6.05
C HIS A 156 -20.62 -2.15 -5.14
N PRO A 157 -20.86 -0.95 -5.66
CA PRO A 157 -20.47 0.30 -5.01
C PRO A 157 -21.12 0.47 -3.63
N HIS A 158 -22.41 0.16 -3.50
CA HIS A 158 -23.13 0.28 -2.23
C HIS A 158 -22.47 -0.57 -1.14
N GLN A 159 -22.25 -1.86 -1.40
CA GLN A 159 -21.66 -2.78 -0.43
C GLN A 159 -20.19 -2.43 -0.14
N CYS A 160 -19.43 -2.02 -1.14
CA CYS A 160 -18.04 -1.60 -0.94
C CYS A 160 -17.97 -0.31 -0.08
N LEU A 161 -18.89 0.65 -0.29
CA LEU A 161 -18.97 1.87 0.50
C LEU A 161 -19.45 1.60 1.94
N GLU A 162 -20.39 0.68 2.16
CA GLU A 162 -20.79 0.23 3.51
C GLU A 162 -19.63 -0.41 4.27
N GLU A 163 -18.80 -1.21 3.60
CA GLU A 163 -17.59 -1.77 4.21
C GLU A 163 -16.54 -0.68 4.51
N LEU A 164 -16.38 0.29 3.60
CA LEU A 164 -15.47 1.42 3.81
C LEU A 164 -15.93 2.30 4.99
N GLU A 165 -17.23 2.55 5.11
CA GLU A 165 -17.79 3.28 6.25
C GLU A 165 -17.47 2.57 7.57
N GLN A 166 -17.63 1.25 7.63
CA GLN A 166 -17.25 0.46 8.82
C GLN A 166 -15.75 0.59 9.15
N ILE A 167 -14.88 0.60 8.13
CA ILE A 167 -13.44 0.81 8.29
C ILE A 167 -13.15 2.20 8.85
N LEU A 168 -13.80 3.25 8.33
CA LEU A 168 -13.61 4.63 8.77
C LEU A 168 -14.14 4.87 10.19
N GLN A 169 -15.31 4.33 10.53
CA GLN A 169 -15.86 4.37 11.89
C GLN A 169 -14.95 3.64 12.87
N HIS A 170 -14.37 2.50 12.46
CA HIS A 170 -13.39 1.78 13.27
C HIS A 170 -12.11 2.59 13.46
N TYR A 171 -11.57 3.22 12.41
CA TYR A 171 -10.45 4.16 12.52
C TYR A 171 -10.73 5.26 13.55
N GLN A 172 -11.91 5.90 13.51
CA GLN A 172 -12.26 6.95 14.47
C GLN A 172 -12.22 6.46 15.92
N LYS A 173 -12.66 5.21 16.19
CA LYS A 173 -12.56 4.59 17.50
C LYS A 173 -11.10 4.39 17.91
N LEU A 174 -10.27 3.84 17.02
CA LEU A 174 -8.85 3.60 17.27
C LEU A 174 -8.07 4.91 17.48
N SER A 175 -8.42 5.96 16.73
CA SER A 175 -7.82 7.29 16.87
C SER A 175 -8.09 7.86 18.26
N LYS A 176 -9.33 7.77 18.76
CA LYS A 176 -9.71 8.22 20.11
C LYS A 176 -9.10 7.37 21.23
N LEU A 177 -9.03 6.05 21.06
CA LEU A 177 -8.58 5.14 22.13
C LEU A 177 -7.05 5.00 22.21
N TYR A 178 -6.36 5.03 21.08
CA TYR A 178 -4.93 4.70 20.99
C TYR A 178 -4.10 5.79 20.31
N GLY A 179 -4.70 6.93 19.95
CA GLY A 179 -3.98 7.99 19.22
C GLY A 179 -3.60 7.60 17.79
N PHE A 180 -4.30 6.62 17.19
CA PHE A 180 -4.01 6.15 15.83
C PHE A 180 -4.26 7.26 14.80
N LYS A 181 -3.25 7.57 13.98
CA LYS A 181 -3.25 8.69 13.02
C LYS A 181 -3.43 8.19 11.59
N SER A 182 -4.29 8.86 10.84
CA SER A 182 -4.37 8.73 9.38
C SER A 182 -3.41 9.72 8.75
N MET A 183 -2.55 9.24 7.85
CA MET A 183 -1.54 10.03 7.16
C MET A 183 -1.46 9.61 5.69
N THR A 184 -1.21 10.56 4.81
CA THR A 184 -0.71 10.33 3.47
C THR A 184 0.70 9.76 3.51
N MET A 185 1.18 9.21 2.39
CA MET A 185 2.58 8.76 2.29
C MET A 185 3.58 9.91 2.48
N HIS A 186 3.20 11.15 2.15
CA HIS A 186 4.04 12.32 2.39
C HIS A 186 4.10 12.68 3.88
N GLU A 187 2.95 12.80 4.54
CA GLU A 187 2.87 13.14 5.97
C GLU A 187 3.60 12.13 6.87
N ILE A 188 3.47 10.81 6.60
CA ILE A 188 4.21 9.81 7.38
C ILE A 188 5.72 9.89 7.14
N THR A 189 6.14 10.31 5.94
CA THR A 189 7.55 10.48 5.61
C THR A 189 8.15 11.66 6.36
N GLN A 190 7.44 12.80 6.41
CA GLN A 190 7.84 13.95 7.20
C GLN A 190 7.88 13.61 8.70
N TYR A 191 6.83 12.95 9.20
CA TYR A 191 6.75 12.50 10.59
C TYR A 191 7.93 11.61 10.99
N LEU A 192 8.34 10.67 10.13
CA LEU A 192 9.46 9.78 10.39
C LEU A 192 10.82 10.46 10.30
N ARG A 193 10.95 11.50 9.46
CA ARG A 193 12.19 12.29 9.32
C ARG A 193 12.31 13.42 10.34
N ASN A 194 11.26 13.66 11.14
CA ASN A 194 11.14 14.84 12.00
C ASN A 194 11.21 16.17 11.22
N GLU A 195 10.66 16.16 10.00
CA GLU A 195 10.50 17.33 9.11
C GLU A 195 9.14 18.01 9.31
#